data_AF-A0A1X1FB70-F1
#
_entry.id   AF-A0A1X1FB70-F1
#
_cell.length_a   1.000
_cell.length_b   1.000
_cell.length_c   1.000
_cell.angle_alpha   90.00
_cell.angle_beta   90.00
_cell.angle_gamma   90.00
#
_symmetry.space_group_name_H-M   'P 1'
#
loop_
_entity.id
_entity.type
_entity.pdbx_description
1 polymer ?
#
loop_
_entity_poly.entity_id
_entity_poly.type
_entity_poly.pdbx_seq_one_letter_code
_entity_poly.pdbx_strand_id
1 'polypeptide(L)'
;MQGGCGLSIADALPGGKDRFKIVSQSDFDWTIDTDKYTYPNHEGIDFYHHYKEDIALFAEMGFKCYRFSIAWSRIFPNGDETQPNEAGLKFYDDVIDECLANNIESVITISHYELPLNLAKRYGGWKNRYLIEFYETFARTILTRYASKVKYWMTFNEINSAAHFPVMGQGLVPSTGANVKKKLATNLCRR
;
A
#
# COMPACT_ATOMS: atom_id res chain seq x y z
N MET A 1 -1.43 11.39 9.77
CA MET A 1 -1.22 11.10 8.33
C MET A 1 -1.79 12.24 7.51
N GLN A 2 -1.06 12.72 6.51
CA GLN A 2 -1.42 13.93 5.76
C GLN A 2 -2.51 13.66 4.70
N GLY A 3 -3.33 14.68 4.40
CA GLY A 3 -4.33 14.61 3.32
C GLY A 3 -5.40 13.53 3.49
N GLY A 4 -5.75 13.17 4.74
CA GLY A 4 -6.75 12.14 5.01
C GLY A 4 -6.30 10.70 4.75
N CYS A 5 -4.99 10.46 4.54
CA CYS A 5 -4.43 9.13 4.37
C CYS A 5 -4.66 8.26 5.62
N GLY A 6 -5.08 7.01 5.42
CA GLY A 6 -5.22 6.02 6.49
C GLY A 6 -3.89 5.35 6.83
N LEU A 7 -3.87 4.59 7.92
CA LEU A 7 -2.72 3.76 8.28
C LEU A 7 -2.63 2.56 7.33
N SER A 8 -1.42 2.25 6.88
CA SER A 8 -1.06 1.00 6.21
C SER A 8 -0.37 0.04 7.19
N ILE A 9 -0.17 -1.20 6.76
CA ILE A 9 0.69 -2.16 7.50
C ILE A 9 2.13 -1.67 7.65
N ALA A 10 2.64 -0.86 6.73
CA ALA A 10 3.99 -0.29 6.81
C ALA A 10 4.08 0.78 7.89
N ASP A 11 3.02 1.55 8.11
CA ASP A 11 2.96 2.57 9.16
C ASP A 11 2.93 1.98 10.57
N ALA A 12 2.44 0.75 10.70
CA ALA A 12 2.42 0.01 11.96
C ALA A 12 3.63 -0.93 12.14
N LEU A 13 4.59 -0.92 11.20
CA LEU A 13 5.80 -1.72 11.29
C LEU A 13 6.87 -0.96 12.09
N PRO A 14 7.34 -1.49 13.24
CA PRO A 14 8.43 -0.86 13.99
C PRO A 14 9.72 -0.75 13.17
N GLY A 15 10.56 0.21 13.53
CA GLY A 15 11.93 0.34 13.05
C GLY A 15 12.86 -0.73 13.63
N GLY A 16 14.09 -0.76 13.14
CA GLY A 16 15.16 -1.61 13.69
C GLY A 16 15.25 -3.02 13.11
N LYS A 17 16.25 -3.77 13.59
CA LYS A 17 16.63 -5.09 13.06
C LYS A 17 15.63 -6.19 13.41
N ASP A 18 14.94 -6.07 14.55
CA ASP A 18 14.04 -7.09 15.06
C ASP A 18 12.57 -6.87 14.68
N ARG A 19 12.24 -5.85 13.87
CA ARG A 19 10.86 -5.49 13.50
C ARG A 19 10.00 -6.66 13.03
N PHE A 20 10.55 -7.55 12.21
CA PHE A 20 9.82 -8.72 11.71
C PHE A 20 9.58 -9.76 12.79
N LYS A 21 10.50 -9.92 13.76
CA LYS A 21 10.30 -10.79 14.92
C LYS A 21 9.21 -10.23 15.83
N ILE A 22 9.15 -8.91 15.99
CA ILE A 22 8.15 -8.21 16.79
C ILE A 22 6.74 -8.40 16.20
N VAL A 23 6.54 -8.07 14.92
CA VAL A 23 5.20 -8.14 14.31
C VAL A 23 4.70 -9.55 14.03
N SER A 24 5.58 -10.55 14.16
CA SER A 24 5.24 -11.96 14.02
C SER A 24 4.76 -12.59 15.34
N GLN A 25 4.80 -11.86 16.46
CA GLN A 25 4.23 -12.33 17.72
C GLN A 25 2.70 -12.31 17.68
N SER A 26 2.04 -13.29 18.30
CA SER A 26 0.58 -13.41 18.32
C SER A 26 -0.12 -12.31 19.13
N ASP A 27 0.58 -11.76 20.12
CA ASP A 27 0.13 -10.71 21.01
C ASP A 27 0.59 -9.30 20.57
N PHE A 28 1.22 -9.19 19.39
CA PHE A 28 1.59 -7.88 18.86
C PHE A 28 0.35 -7.04 18.57
N ASP A 29 0.25 -5.90 19.25
CA ASP A 29 -0.76 -4.89 18.98
C ASP A 29 -0.33 -4.02 17.81
N TRP A 30 -1.23 -3.92 16.82
CA TRP A 30 -1.05 -3.15 15.61
C TRP A 30 -1.45 -1.67 15.78
N THR A 31 -1.73 -1.23 17.00
CA THR A 31 -1.85 0.21 17.31
C THR A 31 -0.47 0.87 17.30
N ILE A 32 -0.44 2.13 16.88
CA ILE A 32 0.77 2.94 16.94
C ILE A 32 1.08 3.26 18.41
N ASP A 33 2.28 2.90 18.85
CA ASP A 33 2.81 3.16 20.19
C ASP A 33 4.21 3.79 20.06
N THR A 34 4.25 5.11 20.05
CA THR A 34 5.48 5.90 19.87
C THR A 34 6.36 5.94 21.12
N ASP A 35 5.83 5.56 22.28
CA ASP A 35 6.62 5.44 23.51
C ASP A 35 7.47 4.15 23.49
N LYS A 36 6.99 3.13 22.76
CA LYS A 36 7.64 1.82 22.64
C LYS A 36 8.46 1.64 21.37
N TYR A 37 8.01 2.17 20.24
CA TYR A 37 8.61 1.92 18.93
C TYR A 37 8.83 3.21 18.14
N THR A 38 9.83 3.17 17.25
CA THR A 38 9.97 4.16 16.18
C THR A 38 9.33 3.63 14.90
N TYR A 39 8.72 4.52 14.11
CA TYR A 39 8.04 4.17 12.87
C TYR A 39 8.63 4.96 11.70
N PRO A 40 9.73 4.48 11.09
CA PRO A 40 10.48 5.26 10.10
C PRO A 40 9.67 5.63 8.85
N ASN A 41 8.62 4.86 8.53
CA ASN A 41 7.76 5.10 7.38
C ASN A 41 6.83 6.31 7.53
N HIS A 42 6.63 6.84 8.76
CA HIS A 42 5.75 7.99 8.99
C HIS A 42 6.30 9.28 8.34
N GLU A 43 7.62 9.43 8.32
CA GLU A 43 8.33 10.54 7.66
C GLU A 43 8.97 10.09 6.34
N GLY A 44 9.57 8.88 6.32
CA GLY A 44 10.31 8.41 5.16
C GLY A 44 11.46 9.34 4.80
N ILE A 45 11.53 9.75 3.54
CA ILE A 45 12.44 10.81 3.05
C ILE A 45 11.69 12.12 2.75
N ASP A 46 10.44 12.22 3.21
CA ASP A 46 9.53 13.35 2.95
C ASP A 46 9.26 13.68 1.47
N PHE A 47 9.29 12.65 0.60
CA PHE A 47 8.93 12.77 -0.82
C PHE A 47 7.56 13.43 -1.04
N TYR A 48 6.63 13.27 -0.09
CA TYR A 48 5.29 13.88 -0.19
C TYR A 48 5.34 15.41 -0.36
N HIS A 49 6.33 16.08 0.24
CA HIS A 49 6.52 17.52 0.08
C HIS A 49 7.61 17.88 -0.92
N HIS A 50 8.60 17.00 -1.10
CA HIS A 50 9.81 17.28 -1.90
C HIS A 50 9.82 16.67 -3.30
N TYR A 51 8.72 16.02 -3.74
CA TYR A 51 8.68 15.29 -5.02
C TYR A 51 9.13 16.11 -6.23
N LYS A 52 8.90 17.43 -6.26
CA LYS A 52 9.35 18.29 -7.36
C LYS A 52 10.87 18.40 -7.45
N GLU A 53 11.52 18.55 -6.30
CA GLU A 53 12.98 18.62 -6.19
C GLU A 53 13.58 17.26 -6.56
N ASP A 54 13.01 16.17 -6.03
CA ASP A 54 13.47 14.82 -6.32
C ASP A 54 13.30 14.44 -7.80
N ILE A 55 12.16 14.79 -8.42
CA ILE A 55 11.91 14.53 -9.84
C ILE A 55 12.83 15.39 -10.73
N ALA A 56 13.13 16.63 -10.35
CA ALA A 56 14.10 17.46 -11.07
C ALA A 56 15.49 16.80 -11.07
N LEU A 57 15.92 16.20 -9.96
CA LEU A 57 17.18 15.44 -9.90
C LEU A 57 17.13 14.18 -10.79
N PHE A 58 15.99 13.48 -10.86
CA PHE A 58 15.83 12.36 -11.80
C PHE A 58 15.95 12.82 -13.26
N ALA A 59 15.40 13.99 -13.58
CA ALA A 59 15.50 14.60 -14.90
C ALA A 59 16.94 15.00 -15.23
N GLU A 60 17.70 15.54 -14.28
CA GLU A 60 19.13 15.87 -14.42
C GLU A 60 19.96 14.62 -14.77
N MET A 61 19.63 13.47 -14.17
CA MET A 61 20.24 12.18 -14.51
C MET A 61 19.80 11.61 -15.87
N GLY A 62 18.84 12.23 -16.54
CA GLY A 62 18.33 11.81 -17.84
C GLY A 62 17.38 10.63 -17.80
N PHE A 63 16.68 10.42 -16.68
CA PHE A 63 15.68 9.35 -16.55
C PHE A 63 14.64 9.45 -17.67
N LYS A 64 14.24 8.29 -18.22
CA LYS A 64 13.15 8.18 -19.20
C LYS A 64 11.85 7.71 -18.57
N CYS A 65 11.97 6.99 -17.46
CA CYS A 65 10.84 6.57 -16.67
C CYS A 65 11.18 6.59 -15.19
N TYR A 66 10.17 6.72 -14.35
CA TYR A 66 10.26 6.65 -12.91
C TYR A 66 9.19 5.71 -12.38
N ARG A 67 9.62 4.70 -11.60
CA ARG A 67 8.72 3.72 -11.02
C ARG A 67 8.41 4.09 -9.57
N PHE A 68 7.12 4.19 -9.24
CA PHE A 68 6.62 4.38 -7.88
C PHE A 68 5.32 3.61 -7.67
N SER A 69 4.81 3.58 -6.43
CA SER A 69 3.50 3.00 -6.11
C SER A 69 2.49 4.07 -5.71
N ILE A 70 1.21 3.76 -5.94
CA ILE A 70 0.11 4.54 -5.37
C ILE A 70 -0.26 3.89 -4.04
N ALA A 71 -0.14 4.66 -2.97
CA ALA A 71 -0.47 4.24 -1.62
C ALA A 71 -1.97 3.98 -1.52
N TRP A 72 -2.36 2.72 -1.34
CA TRP A 72 -3.76 2.32 -1.25
C TRP A 72 -4.46 3.06 -0.10
N SER A 73 -3.82 3.14 1.08
CA SER A 73 -4.37 3.88 2.22
C SER A 73 -4.51 5.39 1.98
N ARG A 74 -3.88 5.95 0.94
CA ARG A 74 -4.08 7.34 0.56
C ARG A 74 -5.35 7.52 -0.27
N ILE A 75 -5.71 6.53 -1.09
CA ILE A 75 -6.90 6.58 -1.95
C ILE A 75 -8.13 6.03 -1.22
N PHE A 76 -7.99 4.94 -0.46
CA PHE A 76 -9.02 4.34 0.38
C PHE A 76 -8.45 4.12 1.79
N PRO A 77 -8.60 5.08 2.71
CA PRO A 77 -7.96 5.07 4.04
C PRO A 77 -8.17 3.80 4.87
N ASN A 78 -9.38 3.25 4.88
CA ASN A 78 -9.73 1.99 5.52
C ASN A 78 -9.71 0.83 4.51
N GLY A 79 -9.75 1.13 3.22
CA GLY A 79 -9.70 0.16 2.13
C GLY A 79 -11.07 -0.45 1.79
N ASP A 80 -12.10 -0.18 2.59
CA ASP A 80 -13.47 -0.67 2.44
C ASP A 80 -14.49 0.47 2.16
N GLU A 81 -14.01 1.70 1.97
CA GLU A 81 -14.87 2.82 1.56
C GLU A 81 -15.36 2.68 0.12
N THR A 82 -16.55 3.23 -0.15
CA THR A 82 -17.14 3.24 -1.50
C THR A 82 -16.69 4.42 -2.36
N GLN A 83 -16.13 5.46 -1.73
CA GLN A 83 -15.65 6.66 -2.42
C GLN A 83 -14.17 6.89 -2.11
N PRO A 84 -13.37 7.27 -3.12
CA PRO A 84 -11.97 7.54 -2.90
C PRO A 84 -11.75 8.88 -2.20
N ASN A 85 -10.60 9.01 -1.56
CA ASN A 85 -10.09 10.25 -1.03
C ASN A 85 -9.50 11.12 -2.14
N GLU A 86 -10.19 12.21 -2.51
CA GLU A 86 -9.76 13.12 -3.58
C GLU A 86 -8.40 13.77 -3.29
N ALA A 87 -8.08 14.08 -2.03
CA ALA A 87 -6.76 14.65 -1.69
C ALA A 87 -5.62 13.68 -2.03
N GLY A 88 -5.87 12.38 -1.86
CA GLY A 88 -4.94 11.33 -2.28
C GLY A 88 -4.81 11.23 -3.80
N LEU A 89 -5.94 11.28 -4.52
CA LEU A 89 -5.92 11.25 -5.98
C LEU A 89 -5.19 12.46 -6.57
N LYS A 90 -5.47 13.65 -6.03
CA LYS A 90 -4.84 14.90 -6.47
C LYS A 90 -3.33 14.89 -6.25
N PHE A 91 -2.84 14.36 -5.12
CA PHE A 91 -1.40 14.22 -4.90
C PHE A 91 -0.70 13.45 -6.03
N TYR A 92 -1.28 12.33 -6.46
CA TYR A 92 -0.70 11.56 -7.56
C TYR A 92 -0.94 12.21 -8.93
N ASP A 93 -2.01 12.99 -9.12
CA ASP A 93 -2.11 13.86 -10.30
C ASP A 93 -0.90 14.80 -10.36
N ASP A 94 -0.58 15.47 -9.26
CA ASP A 94 0.51 16.44 -9.20
C ASP A 94 1.89 15.76 -9.39
N VAL A 95 2.11 14.57 -8.85
CA VAL A 95 3.36 13.79 -9.04
C VAL A 95 3.52 13.31 -10.49
N ILE A 96 2.44 12.77 -11.08
CA ILE A 96 2.45 12.30 -12.48
C ILE A 96 2.66 13.47 -13.43
N ASP A 97 1.99 14.60 -13.20
CA ASP A 97 2.13 15.81 -14.02
C ASP A 97 3.55 16.38 -13.93
N GLU A 98 4.19 16.34 -12.75
CA GLU A 98 5.59 16.73 -12.57
C GLU A 98 6.55 15.80 -13.33
N CYS A 99 6.31 14.49 -13.32
CA CYS A 99 7.08 13.54 -14.14
C CYS A 99 6.95 13.88 -15.63
N LEU A 100 5.72 14.11 -16.11
CA LEU A 100 5.45 14.44 -17.52
C LEU A 100 6.08 15.78 -17.94
N ALA A 101 6.03 16.80 -17.07
CA ALA A 101 6.68 18.09 -17.31
C ALA A 101 8.19 17.95 -17.51
N ASN A 102 8.80 16.93 -16.90
CA ASN A 102 10.22 16.60 -17.03
C ASN A 102 10.51 15.53 -18.11
N ASN A 103 9.52 15.17 -18.95
CA ASN A 103 9.62 14.11 -19.97
C ASN A 103 9.97 12.72 -19.39
N ILE A 104 9.48 12.43 -18.19
CA ILE A 104 9.66 11.14 -17.50
C ILE A 104 8.33 10.38 -17.52
N GLU A 105 8.33 9.18 -18.08
CA GLU A 105 7.15 8.29 -18.04
C GLU A 105 6.96 7.69 -16.64
N SER A 106 5.75 7.75 -16.11
CA SER A 106 5.41 7.07 -14.85
C SER A 106 5.20 5.57 -15.08
N VAL A 107 5.81 4.74 -14.24
CA VAL A 107 5.59 3.28 -14.18
C VAL A 107 5.00 2.93 -12.81
N ILE A 108 3.70 2.66 -12.77
CA ILE A 108 2.98 2.58 -11.49
C ILE A 108 2.80 1.13 -11.03
N THR A 109 3.15 0.87 -9.77
CA THR A 109 2.77 -0.37 -9.07
C THR A 109 1.53 -0.11 -8.21
N ILE A 110 0.46 -0.88 -8.42
CA ILE A 110 -0.83 -0.68 -7.74
C ILE A 110 -0.73 -1.08 -6.27
N SER A 111 -0.20 -2.26 -5.96
CA SER A 111 -0.03 -2.74 -4.58
C SER A 111 1.42 -3.08 -4.28
N HIS A 112 2.01 -2.36 -3.32
CA HIS A 112 3.44 -2.47 -2.97
C HIS A 112 3.66 -2.49 -1.44
N TYR A 113 3.26 -3.59 -0.79
CA TYR A 113 3.49 -3.82 0.64
C TYR A 113 2.90 -2.80 1.62
N GLU A 114 1.87 -2.08 1.18
CA GLU A 114 1.26 -0.96 1.91
C GLU A 114 -0.27 -1.13 2.02
N LEU A 115 -0.72 -2.36 2.26
CA LEU A 115 -2.14 -2.67 2.48
C LEU A 115 -2.72 -1.78 3.60
N PRO A 116 -3.92 -1.18 3.44
CA PRO A 116 -4.60 -0.47 4.52
C PRO A 116 -4.72 -1.35 5.77
N LEU A 117 -4.34 -0.79 6.92
CA LEU A 117 -4.25 -1.52 8.19
C LEU A 117 -5.60 -2.09 8.62
N ASN A 118 -6.70 -1.38 8.32
CA ASN A 118 -8.05 -1.87 8.56
C ASN A 118 -8.32 -3.20 7.82
N LEU A 119 -7.87 -3.35 6.56
CA LEU A 119 -8.03 -4.61 5.82
C LEU A 119 -7.26 -5.77 6.46
N ALA A 120 -6.07 -5.50 7.01
CA ALA A 120 -5.31 -6.49 7.77
C ALA A 120 -6.02 -6.87 9.09
N LYS A 121 -6.47 -5.88 9.88
CA LYS A 121 -7.06 -6.09 11.21
C LYS A 121 -8.49 -6.64 11.18
N ARG A 122 -9.36 -6.10 10.33
CA ARG A 122 -10.80 -6.41 10.30
C ARG A 122 -11.12 -7.60 9.40
N TYR A 123 -10.45 -7.69 8.25
CA TYR A 123 -10.71 -8.73 7.26
C TYR A 123 -9.69 -9.87 7.31
N GLY A 124 -8.54 -9.65 7.97
CA GLY A 124 -7.48 -10.64 8.08
C GLY A 124 -6.62 -10.75 6.83
N GLY A 125 -6.54 -9.68 6.02
CA GLY A 125 -5.72 -9.63 4.83
C GLY A 125 -6.23 -10.52 3.69
N TRP A 126 -5.32 -10.88 2.78
CA TRP A 126 -5.62 -11.53 1.49
C TRP A 126 -6.22 -12.93 1.58
N LYS A 127 -6.34 -13.52 2.78
CA LYS A 127 -7.12 -14.75 2.98
C LYS A 127 -8.64 -14.53 2.83
N ASN A 128 -9.10 -13.28 2.94
CA ASN A 128 -10.51 -12.94 2.86
C ASN A 128 -10.86 -12.47 1.45
N ARG A 129 -11.83 -13.14 0.82
CA ARG A 129 -12.18 -12.88 -0.58
C ARG A 129 -12.76 -11.49 -0.84
N TYR A 130 -13.28 -10.79 0.17
CA TYR A 130 -13.72 -9.40 0.00
C TYR A 130 -12.59 -8.46 -0.42
N LEU A 131 -11.32 -8.78 -0.11
CA LEU A 131 -10.19 -7.96 -0.56
C LEU A 131 -10.03 -7.93 -2.08
N ILE A 132 -10.58 -8.92 -2.80
CA ILE A 132 -10.61 -8.90 -4.26
C ILE A 132 -11.47 -7.73 -4.73
N GLU A 133 -12.66 -7.53 -4.14
CA GLU A 133 -13.58 -6.43 -4.49
C GLU A 133 -13.00 -5.07 -4.09
N PHE A 134 -12.37 -4.98 -2.92
CA PHE A 134 -11.71 -3.77 -2.46
C PHE A 134 -10.53 -3.38 -3.37
N TYR A 135 -9.69 -4.35 -3.73
CA TYR A 135 -8.58 -4.14 -4.65
C TYR A 135 -9.08 -3.75 -6.04
N GLU A 136 -10.12 -4.42 -6.56
CA GLU A 136 -10.70 -4.10 -7.86
C GLU A 136 -11.23 -2.67 -7.88
N THR A 137 -11.92 -2.24 -6.81
CA THR A 137 -12.41 -0.86 -6.67
C THR A 137 -11.26 0.12 -6.70
N PHE A 138 -10.23 -0.10 -5.88
CA PHE A 138 -9.03 0.73 -5.85
C PHE A 138 -8.31 0.80 -7.20
N ALA A 139 -8.02 -0.36 -7.81
CA ALA A 139 -7.36 -0.46 -9.10
C ALA A 139 -8.18 0.24 -10.20
N ARG A 140 -9.49 0.02 -10.25
CA ARG A 140 -10.38 0.67 -11.22
C ARG A 140 -10.36 2.18 -11.07
N THR A 141 -10.44 2.70 -9.85
CA THR A 141 -10.40 4.14 -9.57
C THR A 141 -9.13 4.78 -10.13
N ILE A 142 -7.95 4.24 -9.82
CA ILE A 142 -6.68 4.84 -10.25
C ILE A 142 -6.42 4.62 -11.74
N LEU A 143 -6.78 3.44 -12.28
CA LEU A 143 -6.66 3.17 -13.72
C LEU A 143 -7.54 4.12 -14.52
N THR A 144 -8.77 4.38 -14.07
CA THR A 144 -9.66 5.35 -14.72
C THR A 144 -9.15 6.79 -14.57
N ARG A 145 -8.71 7.21 -13.38
CA ARG A 145 -8.23 8.58 -13.14
C ARG A 145 -6.99 8.91 -13.98
N TYR A 146 -6.04 7.99 -14.09
CA TYR A 146 -4.73 8.23 -14.69
C TYR A 146 -4.55 7.62 -16.09
N ALA A 147 -5.61 7.06 -16.69
CA ALA A 147 -5.56 6.34 -17.97
C ALA A 147 -4.88 7.13 -19.11
N SER A 148 -5.10 8.45 -19.17
CA SER A 148 -4.55 9.32 -20.22
C SER A 148 -3.09 9.72 -19.98
N LYS A 149 -2.58 9.55 -18.75
CA LYS A 149 -1.26 10.02 -18.32
C LYS A 149 -0.26 8.89 -18.12
N VAL A 150 -0.72 7.66 -17.85
CA VAL A 150 0.13 6.54 -17.43
C VAL A 150 -0.09 5.32 -18.31
N LYS A 151 0.99 4.87 -18.94
CA LYS A 151 0.99 3.72 -19.87
C LYS A 151 1.36 2.39 -19.21
N TYR A 152 2.27 2.41 -18.23
CA TYR A 152 2.87 1.21 -17.68
C TYR A 152 2.40 0.95 -16.25
N TRP A 153 1.85 -0.25 -16.03
CA TRP A 153 1.24 -0.65 -14.76
C TRP A 153 1.71 -2.03 -14.34
N MET A 154 1.87 -2.22 -13.03
CA MET A 154 2.08 -3.51 -12.36
C MET A 154 1.02 -3.68 -11.28
N THR A 155 0.44 -4.88 -11.19
CA THR A 155 -0.61 -5.17 -10.19
C THR A 155 -0.03 -5.31 -8.79
N PHE A 156 0.81 -6.33 -8.57
CA PHE A 156 1.43 -6.64 -7.29
C PHE A 156 2.94 -6.62 -7.39
N ASN A 157 3.62 -5.93 -6.47
CA ASN A 157 5.06 -6.06 -6.32
C ASN A 157 5.41 -7.46 -5.79
N GLU A 158 6.34 -8.14 -6.47
CA GLU A 158 6.94 -9.41 -6.04
C GLU A 158 5.93 -10.35 -5.37
N ILE A 159 4.91 -10.79 -6.12
CA ILE A 159 3.79 -11.56 -5.55
C ILE A 159 4.25 -12.86 -4.85
N ASN A 160 5.41 -13.40 -5.24
CA ASN A 160 6.06 -14.55 -4.61
C ASN A 160 6.54 -14.25 -3.17
N SER A 161 6.90 -12.99 -2.86
CA SER A 161 7.31 -12.57 -1.51
C SER A 161 6.21 -12.74 -0.48
N ALA A 162 4.95 -12.90 -0.89
CA ALA A 162 3.84 -13.31 -0.05
C ALA A 162 4.15 -14.58 0.78
N ALA A 163 4.89 -15.54 0.20
CA ALA A 163 5.27 -16.77 0.89
C ALA A 163 6.36 -16.57 1.96
N HIS A 164 7.20 -15.54 1.81
CA HIS A 164 8.35 -15.26 2.68
C HIS A 164 8.06 -14.18 3.72
N PHE A 165 7.22 -13.21 3.36
CA PHE A 165 6.86 -12.05 4.17
C PHE A 165 5.33 -11.91 4.23
N PRO A 166 4.63 -12.82 4.94
CA PRO A 166 3.16 -12.90 4.91
C PRO A 166 2.47 -11.64 5.44
N VAL A 167 3.07 -10.94 6.41
CA VAL A 167 2.56 -9.65 6.89
C VAL A 167 2.60 -8.61 5.76
N MET A 168 3.77 -8.40 5.14
CA MET A 168 3.98 -7.35 4.12
C MET A 168 3.26 -7.67 2.80
N GLY A 169 3.40 -8.91 2.32
CA GLY A 169 2.85 -9.33 1.04
C GLY A 169 1.36 -9.63 1.07
N GLN A 170 0.82 -10.04 2.24
CA GLN A 170 -0.57 -10.53 2.32
C GLN A 170 -1.42 -9.87 3.41
N GLY A 171 -0.87 -8.98 4.25
CA GLY A 171 -1.59 -8.45 5.41
C GLY A 171 -1.97 -9.53 6.43
N LEU A 172 -1.28 -10.68 6.40
CA LEU A 172 -1.55 -11.80 7.27
C LEU A 172 -0.88 -11.56 8.62
N VAL A 173 -1.66 -11.11 9.57
CA VAL A 173 -1.20 -10.86 10.94
C VAL A 173 -1.60 -12.02 11.87
N PRO A 174 -0.71 -12.51 12.75
CA PRO A 174 -1.00 -13.62 13.65
C PRO A 174 -2.28 -13.42 14.48
N SER A 175 -2.51 -12.21 14.99
CA SER A 175 -3.66 -11.83 15.81
C SER A 175 -5.02 -12.01 15.12
N THR A 176 -5.07 -12.00 13.78
CA THR A 176 -6.30 -12.25 13.02
C THR A 176 -6.41 -13.70 12.54
N GLY A 177 -5.52 -14.58 12.99
CA GLY A 177 -5.51 -16.00 12.63
C GLY A 177 -4.78 -16.28 11.30
N ALA A 178 -3.70 -15.55 10.99
CA ALA A 178 -2.82 -15.87 9.85
C ALA A 178 -2.25 -17.29 9.90
N ASN A 179 -1.99 -17.80 11.10
CA ASN A 179 -1.41 -19.14 11.32
C ASN A 179 -2.46 -20.26 11.34
N VAL A 180 -3.75 -19.92 11.28
CA VAL A 180 -4.82 -20.93 11.24
C VAL A 180 -4.90 -21.47 9.82
N LYS A 181 -4.33 -22.65 9.59
CA LYS A 181 -4.59 -23.44 8.37
C LYS A 181 -6.07 -23.83 8.35
N LYS A 182 -6.94 -22.98 7.78
CA LYS A 182 -8.27 -23.44 7.39
C LYS A 182 -8.06 -24.51 6.33
N LYS A 183 -8.41 -25.77 6.63
CA LYS A 183 -8.72 -26.73 5.58
C LYS A 183 -9.72 -26.02 4.67
N LEU A 184 -9.38 -25.84 3.40
CA LEU A 184 -10.33 -25.51 2.34
C LEU A 184 -11.29 -26.70 2.24
N ALA A 185 -12.20 -26.83 3.19
CA ALA A 185 -13.19 -27.87 3.26
C ALA A 185 -14.56 -27.19 3.22
N THR A 186 -15.16 -27.29 2.03
CA THR A 186 -16.57 -27.67 1.89
C THR A 186 -17.56 -26.72 2.56
N ASN A 187 -17.97 -25.64 1.89
CA ASN A 187 -19.32 -25.06 2.03
C ASN A 187 -19.69 -23.97 1.00
N LEU A 188 -19.03 -23.92 -0.16
CA LEU A 188 -19.36 -22.94 -1.22
C LEU A 188 -20.34 -23.44 -2.29
N CYS A 189 -20.97 -24.61 -2.10
CA CYS A 189 -22.13 -25.04 -2.90
C CYS A 189 -23.42 -24.97 -2.08
N ARG A 190 -23.82 -23.77 -1.65
CA ARG A 190 -25.22 -23.43 -1.34
C ARG A 190 -25.45 -21.95 -1.60
N ARG A 191 -25.73 -21.63 -2.87
CA ARG A 191 -26.76 -20.71 -3.34
C ARG A 191 -26.98 -20.98 -4.82
#